data_AF-A0A820JZ21-F1
#
_entry.id   AF-A0A820JZ21-F1
#
_cell.length_a   1.000
_cell.length_b   1.000
_cell.length_c   1.000
_cell.angle_alpha   90.00
_cell.angle_beta   90.00
_cell.angle_gamma   90.00
#
_symmetry.space_group_name_H-M   'P 1'
#
loop_
_entity.id
_entity.type
_entity.pdbx_description
1 polymer ?
#
loop_
_entity_poly.entity_id
_entity_poly.type
_entity_poly.pdbx_seq_one_letter_code
_entity_poly.pdbx_strand_id
1 'polypeptide(L)'
;LLQKMFSNFVSNQDHIVVFGLFDPLLKTYNMTVAIIEHKTIGPITGVLTLFLFILNLVAMGLVLSLTLWQMSLITKGQTCVEEKIDKAIMTNSKQRRQYDLGWKQNWKTFFEVNTYSELLVRLLIPYSFQPKHDGTQWISKNDK
;
A
#
# COMPACT_ATOMS: atom_id res chain seq x y z
N LEU A 1 -1.47 -5.39 26.30
CA LEU A 1 -2.62 -5.14 25.39
C LEU A 1 -2.21 -5.29 23.93
N LEU A 2 -1.18 -4.57 23.46
CA LEU A 2 -0.67 -4.65 22.09
C LEU A 2 -0.22 -6.06 21.68
N GLN A 3 0.53 -6.81 22.51
CA GLN A 3 0.90 -8.20 22.22
C GLN A 3 -0.30 -9.15 22.05
N LYS A 4 -1.36 -8.96 22.86
CA LYS A 4 -2.59 -9.76 22.80
C LYS A 4 -3.44 -9.38 21.58
N MET A 5 -3.33 -8.13 21.14
CA MET A 5 -3.94 -7.63 19.91
C MET A 5 -3.22 -8.21 18.69
N PHE A 6 -1.88 -8.23 18.69
CA PHE A 6 -1.05 -8.85 17.65
C PHE A 6 -1.26 -10.37 17.57
N SER A 7 -1.37 -11.07 18.70
CA SER A 7 -1.61 -12.53 18.69
C SER A 7 -2.98 -12.91 18.13
N ASN A 8 -4.02 -12.13 18.45
CA ASN A 8 -5.37 -12.34 17.89
C ASN A 8 -5.46 -11.93 16.42
N PHE A 9 -4.62 -10.99 15.99
CA PHE A 9 -4.55 -10.52 14.60
C PHE A 9 -3.90 -11.55 13.67
N VAL A 10 -2.87 -12.27 14.14
CA VAL A 10 -2.20 -13.35 13.40
C VAL A 10 -3.11 -14.58 13.20
N SER A 11 -4.11 -14.78 14.06
CA SER A 11 -5.02 -15.94 14.01
C SER A 11 -6.12 -15.83 12.94
N ASN A 12 -6.33 -14.65 12.35
CA ASN A 12 -7.46 -14.39 11.43
C ASN A 12 -6.94 -14.20 9.99
N GLN A 13 -6.41 -15.29 9.42
CA GLN A 13 -5.65 -15.36 8.17
C GLN A 13 -6.47 -15.21 6.86
N ASP A 14 -7.65 -14.60 6.89
CA ASP A 14 -8.51 -14.47 5.69
C ASP A 14 -8.38 -13.12 4.96
N HIS A 15 -7.56 -12.18 5.46
CA HIS A 15 -7.38 -10.86 4.85
C HIS A 15 -5.94 -10.64 4.37
N ILE A 16 -5.62 -11.39 3.31
CA ILE A 16 -4.32 -11.57 2.68
C ILE A 16 -4.14 -10.52 1.57
N VAL A 17 -3.69 -9.29 1.88
CA VAL A 17 -3.09 -8.45 0.81
C VAL A 17 -1.97 -7.56 1.35
N VAL A 18 -2.16 -6.89 2.49
CA VAL A 18 -1.15 -5.96 3.03
C VAL A 18 -0.13 -6.68 3.92
N PHE A 19 -0.55 -7.70 4.67
CA PHE A 19 0.36 -8.51 5.52
C PHE A 19 1.22 -9.50 4.73
N GLY A 20 0.74 -9.98 3.58
CA GLY A 20 1.54 -10.86 2.70
C GLY A 20 2.81 -10.19 2.15
N LEU A 21 2.94 -8.88 2.29
CA LEU A 21 4.10 -8.09 1.88
C LEU A 21 5.14 -7.96 3.01
N PHE A 22 4.69 -7.91 4.27
CA PHE A 22 5.56 -7.83 5.44
C PHE A 22 6.01 -9.19 5.95
N ASP A 23 5.19 -10.24 5.81
CA ASP A 23 5.55 -11.58 6.29
C ASP A 23 6.83 -12.15 5.64
N PRO A 24 7.06 -12.01 4.31
CA PRO A 24 8.32 -12.43 3.69
C PRO A 24 9.50 -11.61 4.20
N LEU A 25 9.33 -10.30 4.35
CA LEU A 25 10.37 -9.37 4.83
C LEU A 25 10.73 -9.61 6.30
N LEU A 26 9.72 -9.91 7.13
CA LEU A 26 9.91 -10.21 8.55
C LEU A 26 10.56 -11.58 8.72
N LYS A 27 10.18 -12.56 7.88
CA LYS A 27 10.78 -13.89 7.86
C LYS A 27 12.23 -13.86 7.36
N THR A 28 12.53 -13.06 6.34
CA THR A 28 13.91 -12.87 5.87
C THR A 28 14.75 -12.08 6.88
N TYR A 29 14.19 -11.06 7.54
CA TYR A 29 14.86 -10.36 8.63
C TYR A 29 15.18 -11.29 9.79
N ASN A 30 14.21 -12.05 10.29
CA ASN A 30 14.40 -12.99 11.41
C ASN A 30 15.40 -14.10 11.04
N MET A 31 15.36 -14.59 9.79
CA MET A 31 16.34 -15.55 9.29
C MET A 31 17.75 -14.93 9.22
N THR A 32 17.87 -13.67 8.81
CA THR A 32 19.14 -12.94 8.76
C THR A 32 19.70 -12.72 10.16
N VAL A 33 18.87 -12.33 11.13
CA VAL A 33 19.26 -12.19 12.55
C VAL A 33 19.69 -13.53 13.13
N ALA A 34 18.96 -14.62 12.87
CA ALA A 34 19.32 -15.95 13.33
C ALA A 34 20.66 -16.45 12.74
N ILE A 35 20.96 -16.10 11.48
CA ILE A 35 22.25 -16.41 10.83
C ILE A 35 23.40 -15.59 11.45
N ILE A 36 23.15 -14.33 11.82
CA ILE A 36 24.14 -13.47 12.49
C ILE A 36 24.41 -13.94 13.93
N GLU A 37 23.36 -14.42 14.63
CA GLU A 37 23.45 -14.87 16.02
C GLU A 37 24.12 -16.25 16.15
N HIS A 38 23.96 -17.14 15.17
CA HIS A 38 24.69 -18.41 15.11
C HIS A 38 26.14 -18.18 14.65
N LYS A 39 27.00 -17.80 15.60
CA LYS A 39 28.42 -17.48 15.49
C LYS A 39 29.28 -18.64 14.93
N THR A 40 29.17 -18.92 13.64
CA THR A 40 30.12 -19.69 12.82
C THR A 40 30.09 -19.11 11.41
N ILE A 41 30.72 -17.95 11.24
CA ILE A 41 30.71 -17.18 10.00
C ILE A 41 31.76 -17.77 9.05
N GLY A 42 31.34 -18.73 8.21
CA GLY A 42 32.09 -19.10 7.02
C GLY A 42 31.91 -18.06 5.90
N PRO A 43 32.84 -17.96 4.93
CA PRO A 43 32.76 -17.00 3.83
C PRO A 43 31.49 -17.18 2.97
N ILE A 44 30.99 -18.42 2.86
CA ILE A 44 29.79 -18.77 2.11
C ILE A 44 28.53 -18.15 2.73
N THR A 45 28.45 -18.12 4.07
CA THR A 45 27.30 -17.57 4.81
C THR A 45 27.20 -16.05 4.67
N GLY A 46 28.34 -15.35 4.63
CA GLY A 46 28.38 -13.90 4.41
C GLY A 46 27.89 -13.51 3.01
N VAL A 47 28.33 -14.24 1.98
CA VAL A 47 27.89 -13.99 0.59
C VAL A 47 26.39 -14.24 0.44
N LEU A 48 25.86 -15.33 1.02
CA LEU A 48 24.44 -15.64 0.98
C LEU A 48 23.60 -14.56 1.69
N THR A 49 24.07 -14.07 2.85
CA THR A 49 23.39 -13.01 3.60
C THR A 49 23.34 -11.71 2.81
N LEU A 50 24.45 -11.32 2.18
CA LEU A 50 24.50 -10.13 1.33
C LEU A 50 23.56 -10.26 0.12
N PHE A 51 23.53 -11.43 -0.51
CA PHE A 51 22.64 -11.71 -1.63
C PHE A 51 21.15 -11.57 -1.23
N LEU A 52 20.75 -12.20 -0.12
CA LEU A 52 19.38 -12.09 0.39
C LEU A 52 19.03 -10.65 0.78
N PHE A 53 19.96 -9.92 1.39
CA PHE A 53 19.75 -8.52 1.74
C PHE A 53 19.47 -7.65 0.51
N ILE A 54 20.28 -7.79 -0.55
CA ILE A 54 20.09 -7.06 -1.80
C ILE A 54 18.75 -7.42 -2.45
N LEU A 55 18.38 -8.70 -2.48
CA LEU A 55 17.07 -9.13 -3.02
C LEU A 55 15.90 -8.49 -2.28
N ASN A 56 15.94 -8.45 -0.94
CA ASN A 56 14.89 -7.82 -0.14
C ASN A 56 14.80 -6.31 -0.41
N LEU A 57 15.95 -5.62 -0.54
CA LEU A 57 15.95 -4.19 -0.89
C LEU A 57 15.33 -3.92 -2.26
N VAL A 58 15.64 -4.75 -3.27
CA VAL A 58 15.05 -4.62 -4.61
C VAL A 58 13.54 -4.86 -4.55
N ALA A 59 13.11 -5.93 -3.87
CA ALA A 59 11.68 -6.22 -3.70
C ALA A 59 10.94 -5.07 -3.01
N MET A 60 11.50 -4.51 -1.94
CA MET A 60 10.95 -3.34 -1.26
C MET A 60 10.88 -2.13 -2.19
N GLY A 61 11.93 -1.85 -2.95
CA GLY A 61 11.97 -0.72 -3.88
C GLY A 61 10.88 -0.81 -4.96
N LEU A 62 10.65 -1.99 -5.52
CA LEU A 62 9.59 -2.23 -6.51
C LEU A 62 8.20 -1.99 -5.92
N VAL A 63 7.95 -2.51 -4.72
CA VAL A 63 6.66 -2.34 -4.04
C VAL A 63 6.42 -0.88 -3.67
N LEU A 64 7.43 -0.19 -3.13
CA LEU A 64 7.34 1.22 -2.80
C LEU A 64 7.05 2.06 -4.05
N SER A 65 7.72 1.76 -5.16
CA SER A 65 7.51 2.46 -6.44
C SER A 65 6.07 2.29 -6.94
N LEU A 66 5.54 1.06 -6.89
CA LEU A 66 4.16 0.80 -7.29
C LEU A 66 3.16 1.48 -6.35
N THR A 67 3.41 1.43 -5.04
CA THR A 67 2.54 2.07 -4.04
C THR A 67 2.52 3.58 -4.23
N LEU A 68 3.68 4.21 -4.48
CA LEU A 68 3.78 5.64 -4.77
C LEU A 68 3.03 6.03 -6.05
N TRP A 69 3.10 5.19 -7.10
CA TRP A 69 2.28 5.39 -8.30
C TRP A 69 0.80 5.39 -7.94
N GLN A 70 0.33 4.35 -7.23
CA GLN A 70 -1.07 4.24 -6.85
C GLN A 70 -1.54 5.42 -5.98
N MET A 71 -0.70 5.87 -5.05
CA MET A 71 -0.99 7.07 -4.24
C MET A 71 -1.07 8.35 -5.10
N SER A 72 -0.24 8.47 -6.14
CA SER A 72 -0.30 9.59 -7.10
C SER A 72 -1.63 9.62 -7.87
N LEU A 73 -2.16 8.44 -8.23
CA LEU A 73 -3.46 8.31 -8.88
C LEU A 73 -4.61 8.72 -7.96
N ILE A 74 -4.62 8.22 -6.71
CA ILE A 74 -5.60 8.60 -5.68
C ILE A 74 -5.56 10.12 -5.46
N THR A 75 -4.37 10.70 -5.40
CA THR A 75 -4.19 12.15 -5.23
C THR A 75 -4.84 12.96 -6.35
N LYS A 76 -4.84 12.45 -7.57
CA LYS A 76 -5.47 13.08 -8.75
C LYS A 76 -6.95 12.76 -8.89
N GLY A 77 -7.51 11.88 -8.04
CA GLY A 77 -8.87 11.38 -8.19
C GLY A 77 -9.05 10.56 -9.48
N GLN A 78 -8.00 9.84 -9.90
CA GLN A 78 -7.99 9.03 -11.12
C GLN A 78 -7.74 7.56 -10.81
N THR A 79 -8.27 6.68 -11.64
CA THR A 79 -7.99 5.24 -11.65
C THR A 79 -6.89 4.89 -12.67
N CYS A 80 -6.28 3.70 -12.53
CA CYS A 80 -5.29 3.22 -13.52
C CYS A 80 -5.88 3.11 -14.93
N VAL A 81 -7.16 2.75 -15.03
CA VAL A 81 -7.87 2.62 -16.31
C VAL A 81 -8.05 4.00 -16.96
N GLU A 82 -8.46 5.00 -16.18
CA GLU A 82 -8.61 6.37 -16.67
C GLU A 82 -7.27 6.97 -17.10
N GLU A 83 -6.19 6.79 -16.33
CA GLU A 83 -4.86 7.25 -16.72
C GLU A 83 -4.40 6.58 -18.03
N LYS A 84 -4.65 5.28 -18.18
CA LYS A 84 -4.27 4.53 -19.38
C LYS A 84 -5.04 5.01 -20.61
N ILE A 85 -6.35 5.25 -20.47
CA ILE A 85 -7.19 5.80 -21.54
C ILE A 85 -6.75 7.22 -21.88
N ASP A 86 -6.49 8.08 -20.89
CA ASP A 86 -6.03 9.44 -21.12
C ASP A 86 -4.69 9.49 -21.87
N LYS A 87 -3.74 8.60 -21.51
CA LYS A 87 -2.48 8.45 -22.24
C LYS A 87 -2.68 7.96 -23.67
N ALA A 88 -3.61 7.03 -23.89
CA ALA A 88 -3.90 6.47 -25.21
C ALA A 88 -4.56 7.50 -26.15
N ILE A 89 -5.39 8.40 -25.61
CA ILE A 89 -6.14 9.39 -26.40
C ILE A 89 -5.37 10.72 -26.52
N MET A 90 -4.22 10.88 -25.85
CA MET A 90 -3.39 12.10 -25.82
C MET A 90 -4.17 13.39 -25.50
N THR A 91 -5.33 13.25 -24.85
CA THR A 91 -6.17 14.39 -24.49
C THR A 91 -5.58 15.13 -23.30
N ASN A 92 -5.44 16.46 -23.43
CA ASN A 92 -5.01 17.31 -22.33
C ASN A 92 -6.00 17.20 -21.15
N SER A 93 -5.54 16.58 -20.07
CA SER A 93 -6.29 15.99 -18.93
C SER A 93 -7.09 16.94 -18.04
N LYS A 94 -7.31 18.20 -18.44
CA LYS A 94 -8.08 19.15 -17.63
C LYS A 94 -9.59 18.89 -17.67
N GLN A 95 -10.10 18.36 -18.78
CA GLN A 95 -11.54 18.17 -18.99
C GLN A 95 -12.06 16.83 -18.45
N ARG A 96 -11.16 15.86 -18.22
CA ARG A 96 -11.47 14.51 -17.70
C ARG A 96 -11.14 14.29 -16.22
N ARG A 97 -10.47 15.25 -15.57
CA ARG A 97 -10.36 15.32 -14.10
C ARG A 97 -11.66 15.81 -13.46
N GLN A 98 -12.78 15.23 -13.89
CA GLN A 98 -14.11 15.58 -13.41
C GLN A 98 -14.30 15.13 -11.96
N TYR A 99 -13.61 14.07 -11.54
CA TYR A 99 -13.63 13.58 -10.16
C TYR A 99 -12.47 14.11 -9.30
N ASP A 100 -11.66 15.06 -9.82
CA ASP A 100 -10.61 15.70 -9.03
C ASP A 100 -11.20 16.81 -8.15
N LEU A 101 -11.43 16.47 -6.88
CA LEU A 101 -11.95 17.35 -5.84
C LEU A 101 -10.82 18.05 -5.05
N GLY A 102 -9.56 17.84 -5.46
CA GLY A 102 -8.34 18.27 -4.77
C GLY A 102 -7.78 17.19 -3.83
N TRP A 103 -6.46 17.16 -3.65
CA TRP A 103 -5.74 16.08 -2.95
C TRP A 103 -6.37 15.65 -1.62
N LYS A 104 -6.65 16.60 -0.73
CA LYS A 104 -7.26 16.32 0.58
C LYS A 104 -8.61 15.63 0.46
N GLN A 105 -9.44 16.09 -0.47
CA GLN A 105 -10.79 15.57 -0.64
C GLN A 105 -10.76 14.23 -1.38
N ASN A 106 -9.91 14.06 -2.37
CA ASN A 106 -9.77 12.80 -3.11
C ASN A 106 -9.38 11.66 -2.15
N TRP A 107 -8.43 11.92 -1.25
CA TRP A 107 -8.04 10.95 -0.23
C TRP A 107 -9.16 10.67 0.77
N LYS A 108 -9.92 11.68 1.21
CA LYS A 108 -11.08 11.49 2.08
C LYS A 108 -12.19 10.69 1.41
N THR A 109 -12.47 10.96 0.13
CA THR A 109 -13.48 10.24 -0.66
C THR A 109 -13.05 8.80 -0.88
N PHE A 110 -11.79 8.54 -1.25
CA PHE A 110 -11.28 7.20 -1.49
C PHE A 110 -11.30 6.33 -0.23
N PHE A 111 -10.86 6.88 0.91
CA PHE A 111 -10.91 6.17 2.18
C PHE A 111 -12.24 6.32 2.90
N GLU A 112 -13.21 7.07 2.36
CA GLU A 112 -14.52 7.40 2.96
C GLU A 112 -14.45 7.88 4.42
N VAL A 113 -13.44 8.71 4.73
CA VAL A 113 -13.13 9.24 6.06
C VAL A 113 -13.42 10.72 6.16
N ASN A 114 -13.86 11.15 7.35
CA ASN A 114 -14.13 12.56 7.61
C ASN A 114 -12.89 13.27 8.14
N THR A 115 -12.05 12.55 8.90
CA THR A 115 -10.87 13.07 9.59
C THR A 115 -9.57 12.41 9.12
N TYR A 116 -8.46 13.15 9.15
CA TYR A 116 -7.14 12.59 8.83
C TYR A 116 -6.67 11.50 9.81
N SER A 117 -7.09 11.54 11.07
CA SER A 117 -6.79 10.48 12.04
C SER A 117 -7.39 9.15 11.59
N GLU A 118 -8.65 9.15 11.15
CA GLU A 118 -9.32 7.97 10.59
C GLU A 118 -8.63 7.50 9.31
N LEU A 119 -8.14 8.43 8.48
CA LEU A 119 -7.36 8.13 7.29
C LEU A 119 -6.08 7.35 7.66
N LEU A 120 -5.31 7.84 8.64
CA LEU A 120 -4.11 7.16 9.12
C LEU A 120 -4.43 5.78 9.70
N VAL A 121 -5.53 5.65 10.43
CA VAL A 121 -5.98 4.36 10.97
C VAL A 121 -6.36 3.39 9.84
N ARG A 122 -7.10 3.84 8.82
CA ARG A 122 -7.48 3.00 7.68
C ARG A 122 -6.29 2.62 6.78
N LEU A 123 -5.26 3.46 6.74
CA LEU A 123 -4.00 3.16 6.04
C LEU A 123 -3.15 2.14 6.80
N LEU A 124 -3.05 2.27 8.12
CA LEU A 124 -2.15 1.46 8.93
C LEU A 124 -2.78 0.13 9.36
N ILE A 125 -4.10 0.08 9.50
CA ILE A 125 -4.81 -1.12 9.92
C ILE A 125 -5.48 -1.74 8.70
N PRO A 126 -5.03 -2.92 8.23
CA PRO A 126 -5.72 -3.64 7.18
C PRO A 126 -6.98 -4.27 7.78
N TYR A 127 -8.04 -3.48 7.82
CA TYR A 127 -9.37 -3.89 8.24
C TYR A 127 -10.35 -3.64 7.09
N SER A 128 -11.19 -4.62 6.80
CA SER A 128 -12.22 -4.49 5.77
C SER A 128 -13.37 -3.64 6.30
N PHE A 129 -13.55 -2.46 5.74
CA PHE A 129 -14.69 -1.59 6.03
C PHE A 129 -15.75 -1.77 4.95
N GLN A 130 -17.02 -1.81 5.35
CA GLN A 130 -18.12 -1.73 4.38
C GLN A 130 -18.06 -0.37 3.68
N PRO A 131 -18.14 -0.33 2.34
CA PRO A 131 -18.19 0.92 1.61
C PRO A 131 -19.48 1.66 1.95
N LYS A 132 -19.40 2.97 2.14
CA LYS A 132 -20.54 3.87 2.36
C LYS A 132 -21.26 4.20 1.05
N HIS A 133 -20.66 3.91 -0.09
CA HIS A 133 -21.24 4.15 -1.41
C HIS A 133 -21.26 2.87 -2.26
N ASP A 134 -22.31 2.75 -3.07
CA ASP A 134 -22.53 1.61 -3.97
C ASP A 134 -21.66 1.67 -5.24
N GLY A 135 -20.81 2.69 -5.37
CA GLY A 135 -19.89 2.89 -6.50
C GLY A 135 -20.54 3.27 -7.82
N THR A 136 -21.86 3.46 -7.85
CA THR A 136 -22.65 3.80 -9.04
C THR A 136 -22.63 5.29 -9.37
N GLN A 137 -22.44 6.15 -8.36
CA GLN A 137 -22.38 7.60 -8.48
C GLN A 137 -21.20 8.17 -7.71
N TRP A 138 -20.60 9.23 -8.27
CA TRP A 138 -19.45 9.90 -7.71
C TRP A 138 -19.65 11.40 -7.81
N ILE A 139 -19.21 12.14 -6.78
CA ILE A 139 -19.27 13.59 -6.77
C ILE A 139 -18.29 14.11 -7.83
N SER A 140 -18.81 14.84 -8.81
CA SER A 140 -17.98 15.52 -9.80
C SER A 140 -17.68 16.95 -9.36
N LYS A 141 -16.69 17.55 -10.00
CA LYS A 141 -16.30 18.95 -9.81
C LYS A 141 -17.41 19.93 -10.17
N ASN A 142 -18.38 19.52 -10.99
CA ASN A 142 -19.51 20.35 -11.40
C ASN A 142 -20.67 20.31 -10.39
N ASP A 143 -20.63 19.38 -9.42
CA ASP A 143 -21.65 19.23 -8.38
C ASP A 143 -21.30 20.00 -7.09
N LYS A 144 -20.18 20.76 -7.10
CA LYS A 144 -19.75 21.68 -6.04
C LYS A 144 -20.03 23.13 -6.42
#